data_AF-A0AAJ1QMY7-F1
#
_entry.id   AF-A0AAJ1QMY7-F1
#
_cell.length_a   1.000
_cell.length_b   1.000
_cell.length_c   1.000
_cell.angle_alpha   90.00
_cell.angle_beta   90.00
_cell.angle_gamma   90.00
#
_symmetry.space_group_name_H-M   'P 1'
#
loop_
_entity.id
_entity.type
_entity.pdbx_description
1 polymer ?
#
loop_
_entity_poly.entity_id
_entity_poly.type
_entity_poly.pdbx_seq_one_letter_code
_entity_poly.pdbx_strand_id
1 'polypeptide(L)'
;MIEKINEMNADLQVAFLLTLSEKVICMLSNSSGYKDAVEAIDLCWSWVENKNISGDTIYQFLDNADETGLFILMQFEENELKMKAWNCIIDAIAFADWKAYIEQGKNIYLLQ
;
A
#
# COMPACT_ATOMS: atom_id res chain seq x y z
N MET A 1 -21.20 -2.45 -5.14
CA MET A 1 -19.78 -2.57 -5.53
C MET A 1 -18.91 -2.78 -4.30
N ILE A 2 -18.96 -1.88 -3.32
CA ILE A 2 -18.23 -2.01 -2.04
C ILE A 2 -18.60 -3.29 -1.28
N GLU A 3 -19.88 -3.64 -1.18
CA GLU A 3 -20.32 -4.89 -0.53
C GLU A 3 -19.67 -6.14 -1.15
N LYS A 4 -19.58 -6.19 -2.48
CA LYS A 4 -18.93 -7.30 -3.19
C LYS A 4 -17.43 -7.38 -2.91
N ILE A 5 -16.76 -6.24 -2.73
CA ILE A 5 -15.32 -6.19 -2.38
C ILE A 5 -15.13 -6.70 -0.95
N ASN A 6 -16.02 -6.34 -0.03
CA ASN A 6 -15.93 -6.79 1.37
C ASN A 6 -16.11 -8.30 1.53
N GLU A 7 -16.82 -8.95 0.60
CA GLU A 7 -16.98 -10.41 0.55
C GLU A 7 -15.78 -11.15 -0.05
N MET A 8 -14.84 -10.44 -0.69
CA MET A 8 -13.64 -11.05 -1.28
C MET A 8 -12.61 -11.42 -0.20
N ASN A 9 -11.71 -12.35 -0.55
CA ASN A 9 -10.53 -12.61 0.27
C ASN A 9 -9.58 -11.40 0.27
N ALA A 10 -8.65 -11.38 1.23
CA ALA A 10 -7.71 -10.28 1.42
C ALA A 10 -6.89 -9.98 0.16
N ASP A 11 -6.46 -11.01 -0.55
CA ASP A 11 -5.61 -10.90 -1.74
C ASP A 11 -6.33 -10.15 -2.87
N LEU A 12 -7.59 -10.49 -3.12
CA LEU A 12 -8.43 -9.82 -4.11
C LEU A 12 -8.78 -8.39 -3.71
N GLN A 13 -9.00 -8.14 -2.41
CA GLN A 13 -9.23 -6.77 -1.90
C GLN A 13 -8.00 -5.89 -2.14
N VAL A 14 -6.82 -6.38 -1.78
CA VAL A 14 -5.55 -5.65 -1.98
C VAL A 14 -5.28 -5.48 -3.47
N ALA A 15 -5.36 -6.53 -4.28
CA ALA A 15 -5.15 -6.46 -5.73
C ALA A 15 -6.09 -5.45 -6.42
N PHE A 16 -7.35 -5.37 -5.98
CA PHE A 16 -8.29 -4.38 -6.48
C PHE A 16 -7.83 -2.94 -6.19
N LEU A 17 -7.42 -2.68 -4.94
CA LEU A 17 -6.92 -1.35 -4.54
C LEU A 17 -5.62 -1.01 -5.26
N LEU A 18 -4.66 -1.93 -5.37
CA LEU A 18 -3.41 -1.73 -6.11
C LEU A 18 -3.66 -1.44 -7.58
N THR A 19 -4.62 -2.12 -8.21
CA THR A 19 -5.01 -1.83 -9.60
C THR A 19 -5.53 -0.40 -9.75
N LEU A 20 -6.27 0.12 -8.76
CA LEU A 20 -6.69 1.53 -8.76
C LEU A 20 -5.50 2.46 -8.55
N SER A 21 -4.59 2.13 -7.64
CA SER A 21 -3.34 2.88 -7.39
C SER A 21 -2.50 3.01 -8.66
N GLU A 22 -2.31 1.92 -9.42
CA GLU A 22 -1.60 1.93 -10.70
C GLU A 22 -2.27 2.81 -11.76
N LYS A 23 -3.60 2.97 -11.71
CA LYS A 23 -4.29 3.88 -12.64
C LYS A 23 -4.06 5.35 -12.33
N VAL A 24 -3.78 5.69 -11.07
CA VAL A 24 -3.61 7.09 -10.62
C VAL A 24 -2.14 7.47 -10.36
N ILE A 25 -1.23 6.50 -10.25
CA ILE A 25 0.20 6.74 -9.94
C ILE A 25 0.87 7.69 -10.94
N CYS A 26 0.46 7.66 -12.22
CA CYS A 26 1.00 8.56 -13.24
C CYS A 26 0.71 10.04 -12.98
N MET A 27 -0.33 10.36 -12.19
CA MET A 27 -0.64 11.74 -11.78
C MET A 27 0.45 12.31 -10.87
N LEU A 28 1.22 11.44 -10.22
CA LEU A 28 2.28 11.81 -9.28
C LEU A 28 3.66 11.88 -9.92
N SER A 29 3.81 11.75 -11.25
CA SER A 29 5.13 11.61 -11.91
C SER A 29 6.16 12.71 -11.57
N ASN A 30 5.68 13.89 -11.19
CA ASN A 30 6.48 15.06 -10.84
C ASN A 30 6.42 15.41 -9.34
N SER A 31 5.83 14.55 -8.51
CA SER A 31 5.72 14.73 -7.07
C SER A 31 6.92 14.11 -6.36
N SER A 32 7.35 14.72 -5.25
CA SER A 32 8.31 14.09 -4.33
C SER A 32 7.72 12.78 -3.83
N GLY A 33 8.49 11.69 -3.87
CA GLY A 33 8.00 10.37 -3.44
C GLY A 33 7.36 9.51 -4.52
N TYR A 34 7.28 9.97 -5.78
CA TYR A 34 6.72 9.17 -6.88
C TYR A 34 7.37 7.80 -7.01
N LYS A 35 8.70 7.75 -6.95
CA LYS A 35 9.46 6.50 -7.08
C LYS A 35 9.22 5.58 -5.90
N ASP A 36 9.22 6.14 -4.69
CA ASP A 36 8.96 5.40 -3.45
C ASP A 36 7.53 4.81 -3.45
N ALA A 37 6.56 5.55 -3.98
CA ALA A 37 5.19 5.06 -4.13
C ALA A 37 5.07 3.93 -5.16
N VAL A 38 5.80 4.00 -6.28
CA VAL A 38 5.87 2.90 -7.26
C VAL A 38 6.49 1.66 -6.62
N GLU A 39 7.61 1.81 -5.92
CA GLU A 39 8.29 0.69 -5.26
C GLU A 39 7.42 0.05 -4.16
N ALA A 40 6.69 0.87 -3.39
CA ALA A 40 5.74 0.37 -2.40
C ALA A 40 4.58 -0.40 -3.03
N ILE A 41 4.06 0.03 -4.19
CA ILE A 41 3.03 -0.70 -4.95
C ILE A 41 3.58 -2.05 -5.42
N ASP A 42 4.77 -2.08 -6.00
CA ASP A 42 5.43 -3.32 -6.47
C ASP A 42 5.70 -4.31 -5.31
N LEU A 43 6.08 -3.78 -4.14
CA LEU A 43 6.25 -4.56 -2.93
C LEU A 43 4.92 -5.17 -2.44
N CYS A 44 3.84 -4.39 -2.49
CA CYS A 44 2.50 -4.89 -2.13
C CYS A 44 2.02 -5.98 -3.12
N TRP A 45 2.31 -5.85 -4.41
CA TRP A 45 2.06 -6.93 -5.37
C TRP A 45 2.86 -8.19 -5.05
N SER A 46 4.13 -8.05 -4.70
CA SER A 46 4.99 -9.17 -4.28
C SER A 46 4.40 -9.89 -3.06
N TRP A 47 3.81 -9.15 -2.11
CA TRP A 47 3.05 -9.73 -1.00
C TRP A 47 1.79 -10.48 -1.47
N VAL A 48 1.02 -9.91 -2.40
CA VAL A 48 -0.18 -10.57 -2.95
C VAL A 48 0.17 -11.92 -3.57
N GLU A 49 1.25 -11.96 -4.35
CA GLU A 49 1.66 -13.15 -5.11
C GLU A 49 2.32 -14.23 -4.25
N ASN A 50 3.18 -13.83 -3.32
CA ASN A 50 4.12 -14.76 -2.67
C ASN A 50 3.91 -14.90 -1.15
N LYS A 51 3.17 -13.99 -0.52
CA LYS A 51 2.95 -13.94 0.95
C LYS A 51 4.26 -13.93 1.77
N ASN A 52 5.37 -13.52 1.17
CA ASN A 52 6.71 -13.58 1.77
C ASN A 52 7.23 -12.22 2.27
N ILE A 53 6.47 -11.15 2.06
CA ILE A 53 6.79 -9.81 2.56
C ILE A 53 6.12 -9.61 3.92
N SER A 54 6.86 -9.07 4.89
CA SER A 54 6.31 -8.75 6.20
C SER A 54 5.53 -7.45 6.20
N GLY A 55 4.61 -7.30 7.16
CA GLY A 55 3.99 -6.00 7.43
C GLY A 55 5.06 -4.94 7.69
N ASP A 56 6.02 -5.21 8.58
CA ASP A 56 7.13 -4.28 8.87
C ASP A 56 7.85 -3.75 7.61
N THR A 57 8.09 -4.60 6.60
CA THR A 57 8.74 -4.18 5.35
C THR A 57 7.84 -3.26 4.51
N ILE A 58 6.53 -3.48 4.49
CA ILE A 58 5.57 -2.58 3.83
C ILE A 58 5.44 -1.28 4.62
N TYR A 59 5.30 -1.37 5.95
CA TYR A 59 5.18 -0.21 6.83
C TYR A 59 6.38 0.74 6.72
N GLN A 60 7.59 0.21 6.49
CA GLN A 60 8.80 1.01 6.31
C GLN A 60 8.76 1.98 5.13
N PHE A 61 7.91 1.73 4.12
CA PHE A 61 7.62 2.70 3.06
C PHE A 61 6.64 3.78 3.52
N LEU A 62 5.64 3.43 4.34
CA LEU A 62 4.65 4.37 4.85
C LEU A 62 5.28 5.37 5.83
N ASP A 63 6.06 4.85 6.77
CA ASP A 63 6.71 5.61 7.83
C ASP A 63 8.08 5.02 8.16
N ASN A 64 9.07 5.89 8.35
CA ASN A 64 10.43 5.48 8.67
C ASN A 64 11.15 6.52 9.54
N ALA A 65 12.20 6.06 10.22
CA ALA A 65 12.96 6.88 11.16
C ALA A 65 13.69 8.08 10.52
N ASP A 66 13.87 8.05 9.20
CA ASP A 66 14.52 9.14 8.45
C ASP A 66 13.52 10.23 8.02
N GLU A 67 12.25 10.13 8.42
CA GLU A 67 11.16 11.07 8.04
C GLU A 67 11.02 11.20 6.51
N THR A 68 11.32 10.13 5.78
CA THR A 68 11.21 10.05 4.31
C THR A 68 10.07 9.14 3.84
N GLY A 69 9.25 8.64 4.76
CA GLY A 69 8.11 7.78 4.43
C GLY A 69 7.02 8.51 3.63
N LEU A 70 6.16 7.74 2.97
CA LEU A 70 5.07 8.26 2.14
C LEU A 70 4.13 9.20 2.90
N PHE A 71 3.89 8.97 4.20
CA PHE A 71 3.09 9.88 5.02
C PHE A 71 3.70 11.27 5.17
N ILE A 72 5.03 11.39 5.14
CA ILE A 72 5.71 12.69 5.17
C ILE A 72 5.72 13.29 3.77
N LEU A 73 6.08 12.49 2.76
CA LEU A 73 6.22 12.96 1.38
C LEU A 73 4.90 13.51 0.80
N MET A 74 3.75 12.91 1.14
CA MET A 74 2.45 13.40 0.68
C MET A 74 2.09 14.80 1.23
N GLN A 75 2.64 15.21 2.37
CA GLN A 75 2.31 16.49 3.01
C GLN A 75 2.87 17.69 2.26
N PHE A 76 3.85 17.47 1.37
CA PHE A 76 4.40 18.50 0.49
C PHE A 76 3.57 18.71 -0.79
N GLU A 77 2.54 17.90 -1.03
CA GLU A 77 1.69 18.05 -2.21
C GLU A 77 0.57 19.07 -1.98
N GLU A 78 0.58 20.16 -2.74
CA GLU A 78 -0.45 21.21 -2.66
C GLU A 78 -1.56 21.03 -3.70
N ASN A 79 -1.33 20.22 -4.74
CA ASN A 79 -2.32 20.02 -5.80
C ASN A 79 -3.43 19.06 -5.33
N GLU A 80 -4.66 19.56 -5.23
CA GLU A 80 -5.81 18.79 -4.75
C GLU A 80 -6.05 17.46 -5.49
N LEU A 81 -5.84 17.41 -6.81
CA LEU A 81 -6.03 16.19 -7.59
C LEU A 81 -4.94 15.16 -7.28
N LYS A 82 -3.70 15.62 -7.11
CA LYS A 82 -2.60 14.75 -6.70
C LYS A 82 -2.72 14.30 -5.25
N MET A 83 -3.22 15.15 -4.34
CA MET A 83 -3.53 14.73 -2.97
C MET A 83 -4.55 13.57 -2.95
N LYS A 84 -5.57 13.60 -3.82
CA LYS A 84 -6.52 12.49 -3.95
C LYS A 84 -5.85 11.22 -4.48
N ALA A 85 -4.92 11.35 -5.44
CA ALA A 85 -4.13 10.21 -5.91
C ALA A 85 -3.24 9.65 -4.80
N TRP A 86 -2.55 10.50 -4.04
CA TRP A 86 -1.78 10.13 -2.85
C TRP A 86 -2.61 9.36 -1.84
N ASN A 87 -3.79 9.87 -1.47
CA ASN A 87 -4.70 9.18 -0.55
C ASN A 87 -5.08 7.79 -1.08
N CYS A 88 -5.44 7.68 -2.36
CA CYS A 88 -5.78 6.39 -2.98
C CYS A 88 -4.62 5.38 -2.91
N ILE A 89 -3.38 5.83 -3.10
CA ILE A 89 -2.19 4.97 -3.09
C ILE A 89 -1.83 4.58 -1.65
N ILE A 90 -1.79 5.55 -0.74
CA ILE A 90 -1.43 5.33 0.66
C ILE A 90 -2.47 4.45 1.37
N ASP A 91 -3.77 4.67 1.13
CA ASP A 91 -4.82 3.82 1.69
C ASP A 91 -4.68 2.37 1.20
N ALA A 92 -4.29 2.16 -0.07
CA ALA A 92 -4.06 0.82 -0.61
C ALA A 92 -2.84 0.14 0.03
N ILE A 93 -1.73 0.86 0.19
CA ILE A 93 -0.50 0.34 0.80
C ILE A 93 -0.72 0.05 2.29
N ALA A 94 -1.36 0.96 3.04
CA ALA A 94 -1.70 0.77 4.44
C ALA A 94 -2.67 -0.42 4.64
N PHE A 95 -3.60 -0.60 3.71
CA PHE A 95 -4.47 -1.77 3.74
C PHE A 95 -3.71 -3.08 3.47
N ALA A 96 -2.78 -3.08 2.50
CA ALA A 96 -1.91 -4.22 2.23
C ALA A 96 -1.02 -4.58 3.43
N ASP A 97 -0.41 -3.57 4.06
CA ASP A 97 0.38 -3.70 5.29
C ASP A 97 -0.42 -4.37 6.41
N TRP A 98 -1.62 -3.87 6.69
CA TRP A 98 -2.51 -4.46 7.69
C TRP A 98 -2.85 -5.92 7.39
N LYS A 99 -3.12 -6.26 6.11
CA LYS A 99 -3.37 -7.64 5.72
C LYS A 99 -2.13 -8.51 5.86
N ALA A 100 -0.94 -7.98 5.60
CA ALA A 100 0.32 -8.69 5.81
C ALA A 100 0.52 -9.05 7.29
N TYR A 101 0.30 -8.10 8.22
CA TYR A 101 0.37 -8.40 9.66
C TYR A 101 -0.62 -9.47 10.10
N ILE A 102 -1.87 -9.42 9.61
CA ILE A 102 -2.87 -10.45 9.92
C ILE A 102 -2.39 -11.84 9.45
N GLU A 103 -1.84 -11.91 8.24
CA GLU A 103 -1.39 -13.17 7.66
C GLU A 103 -0.17 -13.75 8.40
N GLN A 104 0.77 -12.89 8.78
CA GLN A 104 1.90 -13.29 9.62
C GLN A 104 1.45 -13.80 10.98
N GLY A 105 0.51 -13.09 11.63
CA GLY A 105 -0.08 -13.50 12.89
C GLY A 105 -0.69 -14.90 12.81
N LYS A 106 -1.48 -15.19 11.77
CA LYS A 106 -2.05 -16.54 11.54
C LYS A 106 -0.96 -17.61 11.39
N ASN A 107 0.09 -17.34 10.64
CA ASN A 107 1.18 -18.29 10.42
C ASN A 107 1.90 -18.65 11.73
N ILE A 108 2.05 -17.72 12.67
CA ILE A 108 2.63 -17.99 13.99
C ILE A 108 1.78 -18.98 14.80
N TYR A 109 0.45 -18.89 14.71
CA TYR A 109 -0.46 -19.80 15.44
C TYR A 109 -0.63 -21.18 14.79
N LEU A 110 -0.26 -21.34 13.52
CA LEU A 110 -0.31 -22.64 12.82
C LEU A 110 0.95 -23.50 13.02
N LEU A 111 1.98 -22.94 13.66
CA LEU A 111 3.25 -23.59 13.96
C LEU A 111 3.39 -24.00 15.45
N GLN A 112 2.32 -23.86 16.24
CA GLN A 112 2.22 -24.30 17.65
C GLN A 112 1.36 -25.55 17.77
#